data_AF-A3IVZ4-F1
#
_entry.id   AF-A3IVZ4-F1
#
_cell.length_a   1.000
_cell.length_b   1.000
_cell.length_c   1.000
_cell.angle_alpha   90.00
_cell.angle_beta   90.00
_cell.angle_gamma   90.00
#
_symmetry.space_group_name_H-M   'P 1'
#
loop_
_entity.id
_entity.type
_entity.pdbx_description
1 polymer ?
#
loop_
_entity_poly.entity_id
_entity_poly.type
_entity_poly.pdbx_seq_one_letter_code
_entity_poly.pdbx_strand_id
1 'polypeptide(L)'
;MKQLLMNPKVLQARLKELGWTQYRLAQELDKLRGEEKGAANYSSTVKKVLSDPSSTRTKTLEDLIKAMGGEVFIRWEKTEKVVVNHEEVKFSD
;
A
#
# COMPACT_ATOMS: atom_id res chain seq x y z
N MET A 1 11.85 17.34 1.79
CA MET A 1 10.52 16.91 1.30
C MET A 1 9.97 15.87 2.25
N LYS A 2 8.81 16.11 2.88
CA LYS A 2 8.15 15.07 3.69
C LYS A 2 7.49 14.10 2.71
N GLN A 3 8.13 12.95 2.50
CA GLN A 3 7.54 11.85 1.76
C GLN A 3 6.26 11.43 2.51
N LEU A 4 5.09 11.73 1.95
CA LEU A 4 3.80 11.30 2.50
C LEU A 4 3.60 9.82 2.13
N LEU A 5 4.46 8.97 2.69
CA LEU A 5 4.27 7.53 2.70
C LEU A 5 3.10 7.28 3.66
N MET A 6 1.93 6.92 3.13
CA MET A 6 0.74 6.39 3.82
C MET A 6 0.64 6.71 5.32
N ASN A 7 -0.18 7.69 5.71
CA ASN A 7 -0.34 8.07 7.12
C ASN A 7 -0.97 6.91 7.95
N PRO A 8 -0.31 6.40 9.01
CA PRO A 8 -0.83 5.31 9.84
C PRO A 8 -2.24 5.56 10.39
N LYS A 9 -2.60 6.84 10.62
CA LYS A 9 -3.92 7.24 11.12
C LYS A 9 -5.05 6.84 10.18
N VAL A 10 -4.81 6.76 8.87
CA VAL A 10 -5.84 6.39 7.88
C VAL A 10 -6.25 4.93 8.07
N LEU A 11 -5.27 4.02 8.20
CA LEU A 11 -5.55 2.60 8.40
C LEU A 11 -6.18 2.34 9.77
N GLN A 12 -5.73 3.06 10.81
CA GLN A 12 -6.32 2.96 12.15
C GLN A 12 -7.76 3.50 12.21
N ALA A 13 -8.04 4.61 11.53
CA ALA A 13 -9.40 5.15 11.42
C ALA A 13 -10.31 4.15 10.70
N ARG A 14 -9.85 3.56 9.59
CA ARG A 14 -10.62 2.53 8.87
C ARG A 14 -10.90 1.30 9.74
N LEU A 15 -9.90 0.82 10.49
CA LEU A 15 -10.08 -0.30 11.41
C LEU A 15 -11.15 0.00 12.47
N LYS A 16 -11.18 1.25 12.98
CA LYS A 16 -12.19 1.72 13.93
C LYS A 16 -13.58 1.81 13.32
N GLU A 17 -13.72 2.33 12.09
CA GLU A 17 -15.00 2.38 11.36
C GLU A 17 -15.61 1.00 11.16
N LEU A 18 -14.77 -0.01 10.89
CA LEU A 18 -15.20 -1.41 10.76
C LEU A 18 -15.57 -2.05 12.10
N GLY A 19 -15.25 -1.42 13.24
CA GLY A 19 -15.42 -2.01 14.57
C GLY A 19 -14.50 -3.23 14.79
N TRP A 20 -13.38 -3.31 14.09
CA TRP A 20 -12.50 -4.48 14.10
C TRP A 20 -11.35 -4.33 15.09
N THR A 21 -10.93 -5.46 15.66
CA THR A 21 -9.66 -5.56 16.38
C THR A 21 -8.53 -5.86 15.40
N GLN A 22 -7.28 -5.63 15.81
CA GLN A 22 -6.12 -6.06 15.02
C GLN A 22 -6.13 -7.58 14.77
N TYR A 23 -6.63 -8.34 15.74
CA TYR A 23 -6.79 -9.79 15.59
C TYR A 23 -7.83 -10.16 14.52
N ARG A 24 -8.97 -9.45 14.47
CA ARG A 24 -9.95 -9.66 13.41
C ARG A 24 -9.35 -9.36 12.04
N LEU A 25 -8.59 -8.28 11.90
CA LEU A 25 -7.88 -7.95 10.67
C LEU A 25 -6.85 -9.03 10.28
N ALA A 26 -6.17 -9.64 11.26
CA ALA A 26 -5.28 -10.78 11.01
C ALA A 26 -6.04 -12.03 10.51
N GLN A 27 -7.28 -12.26 10.98
CA GLN A 27 -8.15 -13.32 10.45
C GLN A 27 -8.55 -13.05 8.99
N GLU A 28 -8.92 -11.81 8.66
CA GLU A 28 -9.29 -11.46 7.29
C GLU A 28 -8.09 -11.51 6.34
N LEU A 29 -6.88 -11.19 6.83
CA LEU A 29 -5.65 -11.35 6.06
C LEU A 29 -5.31 -12.82 5.78
N ASP A 30 -5.48 -13.71 6.77
CA ASP A 30 -5.29 -15.16 6.60
C ASP A 30 -6.27 -15.73 5.56
N LYS A 31 -7.55 -15.36 5.66
CA LYS A 31 -8.59 -15.74 4.67
C LYS A 31 -8.26 -15.24 3.28
N LEU A 32 -7.82 -13.99 3.16
CA LEU A 32 -7.48 -13.37 1.87
C LEU A 32 -6.28 -14.07 1.21
N ARG A 33 -5.32 -14.56 2.00
CA ARG A 33 -4.15 -15.27 1.48
C ARG A 33 -4.39 -16.75 1.24
N GLY A 34 -5.40 -17.34 1.88
CA GLY A 34 -5.75 -18.75 1.73
C GLY A 34 -4.66 -19.71 2.23
N GLU A 35 -3.78 -19.25 3.13
CA GLU A 35 -2.66 -20.04 3.63
C GLU A 35 -3.02 -20.89 4.85
N GLU A 36 -4.21 -20.70 5.44
CA GLU A 36 -4.73 -21.40 6.63
C GLU A 36 -3.73 -21.44 7.80
N LYS A 37 -2.87 -20.42 7.92
CA LYS A 37 -1.86 -20.35 8.97
C LYS A 37 -2.48 -19.89 10.30
N GLY A 38 -3.68 -19.34 10.27
CA GLY A 38 -4.34 -18.79 11.44
C GLY A 38 -3.86 -17.38 11.77
N ALA A 39 -4.75 -16.59 12.37
CA ALA A 39 -4.54 -15.17 12.66
C ALA A 39 -3.29 -14.87 13.51
N ALA A 40 -2.87 -15.80 14.37
CA ALA A 40 -1.68 -15.62 15.22
C ALA A 40 -0.40 -15.37 14.40
N ASN A 41 -0.28 -16.00 13.23
CA ASN A 41 0.87 -15.83 12.34
C ASN A 41 0.93 -14.45 11.68
N TYR A 42 -0.18 -13.71 11.65
CA TYR A 42 -0.25 -12.38 11.03
C TYR A 42 -0.38 -11.23 12.04
N SER A 43 -0.55 -11.51 13.33
CA SER A 43 -0.67 -10.49 14.38
C SER A 43 0.49 -9.49 14.38
N SER A 44 1.73 -9.97 14.25
CA SER A 44 2.93 -9.12 14.17
C SER A 44 2.97 -8.29 12.89
N THR A 45 2.53 -8.88 11.78
CA THR A 45 2.43 -8.22 10.47
C THR A 45 1.43 -7.07 10.51
N VAL A 46 0.22 -7.34 11.01
CA VAL A 46 -0.85 -6.33 11.17
C VAL A 46 -0.38 -5.20 12.06
N LYS A 47 0.22 -5.51 13.22
CA LYS A 47 0.76 -4.49 14.12
C LYS A 47 1.78 -3.59 13.42
N LYS A 48 2.72 -4.18 12.67
CA LYS A 48 3.76 -3.44 11.95
C LYS A 48 3.18 -2.51 10.88
N VAL A 49 2.24 -3.01 10.06
CA VAL A 49 1.60 -2.19 9.03
C VAL A 49 0.79 -1.04 9.65
N LEU A 50 0.07 -1.27 10.74
CA LEU A 50 -0.72 -0.22 11.39
C LEU A 50 0.12 0.84 12.13
N SER A 51 1.34 0.50 12.55
CA SER A 51 2.25 1.45 13.21
C SER A 51 3.10 2.23 12.21
N ASP A 52 3.61 1.53 11.18
CA ASP A 52 4.50 2.09 10.18
C ASP A 52 4.29 1.38 8.83
N PRO A 53 3.28 1.81 8.05
CA PRO A 53 3.00 1.25 6.73
C PRO A 53 4.18 1.44 5.77
N SER A 54 4.98 2.49 5.95
CA SER A 54 6.02 2.91 5.03
C SER A 54 7.22 1.97 4.99
N SER A 55 7.53 1.30 6.10
CA SER A 55 8.62 0.32 6.20
C SER A 55 8.21 -1.11 5.85
N THR A 56 6.98 -1.31 5.37
CA THR A 56 6.43 -2.63 5.06
C THR A 56 6.47 -2.90 3.56
N ARG A 57 6.52 -4.19 3.19
CA ARG A 57 6.48 -4.58 1.77
C ARG A 57 5.15 -4.11 1.17
N THR A 58 5.19 -3.48 -0.01
CA THR A 58 4.01 -2.95 -0.69
C THR A 58 2.90 -3.98 -0.81
N LYS A 59 3.24 -5.22 -1.19
CA LYS A 59 2.27 -6.34 -1.25
C LYS A 59 1.54 -6.58 0.08
N THR A 60 2.25 -6.52 1.21
CA THR A 60 1.63 -6.72 2.53
C THR A 60 0.68 -5.57 2.88
N LEU A 61 1.05 -4.34 2.54
CA LEU A 61 0.18 -3.17 2.71
C LEU A 61 -1.08 -3.29 1.84
N GLU A 62 -0.91 -3.67 0.57
CA GLU A 62 -2.02 -3.91 -0.35
C GLU A 62 -2.97 -5.01 0.14
N ASP A 63 -2.44 -6.15 0.58
CA ASP A 63 -3.25 -7.25 1.12
C ASP A 63 -4.08 -6.79 2.33
N LEU A 64 -3.49 -5.98 3.22
CA LEU A 64 -4.19 -5.42 4.38
C LEU A 64 -5.29 -4.43 3.99
N ILE A 65 -5.01 -3.57 3.00
CA ILE A 65 -6.02 -2.63 2.47
C ILE A 65 -7.18 -3.41 1.85
N LYS A 66 -6.90 -4.45 1.08
CA LYS A 66 -7.92 -5.35 0.50
C LYS A 66 -8.71 -6.08 1.57
N ALA A 67 -8.06 -6.58 2.62
CA ALA A 67 -8.73 -7.23 3.75
C ALA A 67 -9.69 -6.28 4.49
N MET A 68 -9.45 -4.96 4.46
CA MET A 68 -10.34 -3.93 4.99
C MET A 68 -11.38 -3.43 3.97
N GLY A 69 -11.49 -4.09 2.81
CA GLY A 69 -12.41 -3.74 1.73
C GLY A 69 -12.00 -2.51 0.90
N GLY A 70 -10.73 -2.13 0.93
CA GLY A 70 -10.19 -1.04 0.13
C GLY A 70 -9.42 -1.54 -1.10
N GLU A 71 -8.93 -0.59 -1.89
CA GLU A 71 -8.09 -0.84 -3.06
C GLU A 71 -6.93 0.16 -3.12
N VAL A 72 -5.84 -0.23 -3.78
CA VAL A 72 -4.67 0.63 -4.01
C VAL A 72 -4.66 1.02 -5.48
N PHE A 73 -4.63 2.33 -5.76
CA PHE A 73 -4.53 2.88 -7.11
C PHE A 73 -3.26 3.71 -7.26
N ILE A 74 -2.65 3.64 -8.44
CA ILE A 74 -1.51 4.50 -8.82
C ILE A 74 -2.06 5.66 -9.64
N ARG A 75 -1.79 6.89 -9.19
CA ARG A 75 -2.15 8.12 -9.91
C ARG A 75 -0.88 8.88 -10.30
N TRP A 76 -0.71 9.07 -11.60
CA TRP A 76 0.37 9.90 -12.15
C TRP A 76 -0.12 11.35 -12.31
N GLU A 77 0.73 12.32 -12.01
CA GLU A 77 0.48 13.71 -12.42
C GLU A 77 0.59 13.81 -13.94
N LYS A 78 -0.23 14.69 -14.56
CA LYS A 78 -0.10 14.98 -15.99
C LYS A 78 1.29 15.56 -16.24
N THR A 79 2.15 14.78 -16.87
CA THR A 79 3.49 15.20 -17.26
C THR A 79 3.40 15.83 -18.65
N GLU A 80 3.56 17.15 -18.74
CA GLU A 80 3.86 17.76 -20.03
C GLU A 80 5.27 17.33 -20.45
N LYS A 81 5.40 16.81 -21.67
CA LYS A 81 6.72 16.51 -22.25
C LYS A 81 7.41 17.83 -22.56
N VAL A 82 8.32 18.27 -21.68
CA VAL A 82 9.29 19.29 -22.05
C VAL A 82 10.45 18.57 -22.73
N VAL A 83 10.56 18.71 -24.06
CA VAL A 83 11.71 18.23 -24.82
C VAL A 83 12.88 19.14 -24.46
N VAL A 84 13.77 18.68 -23.58
CA VAL A 84 15.01 19.39 -23.25
C VAL A 84 16.06 18.98 -24.29
N ASN A 85 16.25 19.85 -25.28
CA ASN A 85 17.22 19.78 -26.39
C ASN A 85 17.04 18.62 -27.38
N HIS A 86 16.58 18.95 -28.59
CA HIS A 86 16.89 18.13 -29.77
C HIS A 86 18.16 18.71 -30.42
N GLU A 87 19.11 17.86 -30.81
CA GLU A 87 20.02 18.15 -31.92
C GLU A 87 19.51 17.35 -33.12
N GLU A 88 19.13 18.04 -34.18
CA GLU A 88 18.91 17.42 -35.48
C GLU A 88 20.27 17.00 -36.04
N VAL A 89 20.58 15.70 -35.96
CA VAL A 89 21.71 15.15 -36.71
C VAL A 89 21.25 14.91 -38.14
N LYS A 90 21.66 15.81 -39.04
CA LYS A 90 21.54 15.57 -40.48
C LYS A 90 22.57 14.54 -40.89
N PHE A 91 22.12 13.40 -41.40
CA PHE A 91 22.99 12.54 -42.20
C PHE A 91 23.11 13.17 -43.59
N SER A 92 24.33 13.48 -44.01
CA SER A 92 24.63 13.77 -45.41
C SER A 92 24.75 12.44 -46.17
N ASP A 93 24.17 12.38 -47.36
CA ASP A 93 24.03 11.19 -48.23
C ASP A 93 25.31 10.35 -48.42
#